data_AF-A0A4Q3N196-F1
#
_entry.id   AF-A0A4Q3N196-F1
#
_cell.length_a   1.000
_cell.length_b   1.000
_cell.length_c   1.000
_cell.angle_alpha   90.00
_cell.angle_beta   90.00
_cell.angle_gamma   90.00
#
_symmetry.space_group_name_H-M   'P 1'
#
loop_
_entity.id
_entity.type
_entity.pdbx_description
1 polymer ?
#
loop_
_entity_poly.entity_id
_entity_poly.type
_entity_poly.pdbx_seq_one_letter_code
_entity_poly.pdbx_strand_id
1 'polypeptide(L)' 'DMAARMARGVPQANGEIAVEPLMDVEIVGQSILYMASLPLEANVLFHTVMATKMPFVGRG' A
#
# COMPACT_ATOMS: atom_id res chain seq x y z
N ASP A 1 4.16 12.80 7.57
CA ASP A 1 3.09 13.30 8.46
C ASP A 1 1.72 12.64 8.31
N MET A 2 1.14 12.51 7.12
CA MET A 2 -0.24 11.99 6.98
C MET A 2 -0.47 10.57 7.53
N ALA A 3 0.49 9.64 7.36
CA ALA A 3 0.37 8.25 7.84
C ALA A 3 1.01 8.00 9.24
N ALA A 4 1.49 9.06 9.90
CA ALA A 4 2.28 8.91 11.13
C ALA A 4 1.48 8.36 12.33
N ARG A 5 0.14 8.45 12.30
CA ARG A 5 -0.73 7.84 13.31
C ARG A 5 -0.85 6.32 13.13
N MET A 6 -0.84 5.83 11.90
CA MET A 6 -0.95 4.40 11.57
C MET A 6 0.28 3.62 12.10
N ALA A 7 1.46 4.25 12.04
CA ALA A 7 2.69 3.71 12.65
C ALA A 7 2.65 3.64 14.19
N ARG A 8 1.81 4.45 14.84
CA ARG A 8 1.67 4.50 16.31
C ARG A 8 0.54 3.61 16.83
N GLY A 9 -0.20 2.98 15.93
CA GLY A 9 -1.36 2.17 16.25
C GLY A 9 -2.66 2.96 16.13
N VAL A 10 -3.65 2.34 15.49
CA VAL A 10 -5.01 2.89 15.36
C VAL A 10 -6.04 1.78 15.66
N PRO A 11 -7.25 2.15 16.14
CA PRO A 11 -8.31 1.19 16.39
C PRO A 11 -8.66 0.41 15.11
N GLN A 12 -8.67 -0.92 15.22
CA GLN A 12 -9.00 -1.84 14.15
C GLN A 12 -10.46 -2.30 14.26
N ALA A 13 -10.97 -2.94 13.20
CA ALA A 13 -12.36 -3.42 13.15
C ALA A 13 -12.68 -4.50 14.21
N ASN A 14 -11.67 -5.22 14.70
CA ASN A 14 -11.79 -6.19 15.80
C ASN A 14 -11.78 -5.53 17.20
N GLY A 15 -11.68 -4.20 17.26
CA GLY A 15 -11.67 -3.42 18.51
C GLY A 15 -10.30 -3.22 19.15
N GLU A 16 -9.23 -3.82 18.61
CA GLU A 16 -7.88 -3.68 19.14
C GLU A 16 -7.17 -2.45 18.57
N ILE A 17 -6.21 -1.88 19.31
CA ILE A 17 -5.28 -0.89 18.76
C ILE A 17 -4.07 -1.65 18.21
N ALA A 18 -3.88 -1.60 16.90
CA ALA A 18 -2.74 -2.26 16.25
C ALA A 18 -2.02 -1.29 15.32
N VAL A 19 -0.70 -1.48 15.23
CA VAL A 19 0.17 -0.77 14.29
C VAL A 19 -0.07 -1.32 12.88
N GLU A 20 -0.35 -0.42 11.94
CA GLU A 20 -0.49 -0.80 10.53
C GLU A 20 0.87 -0.72 9.83
N PRO A 21 1.26 -1.77 9.09
CA PRO A 21 2.47 -1.75 8.28
C PRO A 21 2.40 -0.63 7.24
N LEU A 22 3.44 0.20 7.18
CA LEU A 22 3.59 1.25 6.19
C LEU A 22 4.47 0.77 5.02
N MET A 23 4.31 1.45 3.89
CA MET A 23 5.15 1.30 2.72
C MET A 23 5.86 2.63 2.46
N ASP A 24 7.10 2.55 1.99
CA ASP A 24 7.85 3.72 1.52
C ASP A 24 7.18 4.32 0.27
N VAL A 25 7.07 5.64 0.24
CA VAL A 25 6.51 6.38 -0.90
C VAL A 25 7.33 6.19 -2.17
N GLU A 26 8.64 5.93 -2.05
CA GLU A 26 9.51 5.67 -3.20
C GLU A 26 9.07 4.44 -4.00
N ILE A 27 8.48 3.43 -3.34
CA ILE A 27 7.96 2.22 -3.98
C ILE A 27 6.78 2.57 -4.91
N VAL A 28 5.91 3.50 -4.50
CA VAL A 28 4.82 4.01 -5.34
C VAL A 28 5.38 4.77 -6.54
N GLY A 29 6.43 5.58 -6.33
CA GLY A 29 7.14 6.27 -7.41
C GLY A 29 7.71 5.30 -8.46
N GLN A 30 8.34 4.20 -8.01
CA GLN A 30 8.87 3.16 -8.90
C GLN A 30 7.77 2.46 -9.70
N SER A 31 6.62 2.20 -9.07
CA SER A 31 5.45 1.63 -9.74
C SER A 31 4.89 2.53 -10.84
N ILE A 32 4.80 3.84 -10.59
CA ILE A 32 4.39 4.83 -11.61
C ILE A 32 5.40 4.87 -12.76
N LEU A 33 6.70 4.88 -12.45
CA LEU A 33 7.76 4.84 -13.47
C LEU A 33 7.65 3.59 -14.34
N TYR A 34 7.41 2.43 -13.73
CA TYR A 34 7.18 1.18 -14.46
C TYR A 34 6.01 1.32 -15.43
N MET A 35 4.84 1.80 -14.98
CA MET A 35 3.66 1.98 -15.83
C MET A 35 3.94 2.97 -16.97
N ALA A 36 4.66 4.06 -16.69
CA ALA A 36 5.02 5.06 -17.69
C ALA A 36 6.09 4.58 -18.70
N SER A 37 6.89 3.57 -18.34
CA SER A 37 7.94 3.01 -19.19
C SER A 37 7.44 2.01 -20.23
N LEU A 38 6.16 1.62 -20.17
CA LEU A 38 5.58 0.66 -21.09
C LEU A 38 5.37 1.27 -22.49
N PRO A 39 5.45 0.45 -23.55
CA PRO A 39 5.14 0.91 -24.91
C PRO A 39 3.64 1.21 -25.05
N LEU A 40 3.27 2.03 -26.03
CA LEU A 40 1.90 2.59 -26.14
C LEU A 40 0.82 1.54 -26.38
N GLU A 41 1.18 0.36 -26.90
CA GLU A 41 0.30 -0.79 -27.07
C GLU A 41 -0.01 -1.54 -25.76
N ALA A 42 0.71 -1.25 -24.66
CA ALA A 42 0.55 -1.90 -23.38
C ALA A 42 -0.02 -0.94 -22.32
N ASN A 43 -0.99 -1.42 -21.55
CA ASN A 43 -1.62 -0.64 -20.48
C ASN A 43 -1.76 -1.48 -19.21
N VAL A 44 -1.43 -0.87 -18.07
CA VAL A 44 -1.74 -1.41 -16.75
C VAL A 44 -3.03 -0.76 -16.27
N LEU A 45 -4.16 -1.44 -16.52
CA LEU A 45 -5.49 -0.91 -16.18
C LEU A 45 -5.72 -0.81 -14.67
N PHE A 46 -5.21 -1.77 -13.90
CA PHE A 46 -5.25 -1.74 -12.45
C PHE A 46 -3.90 -2.18 -11.88
N HIS A 47 -3.42 -1.45 -10.88
CA HIS A 47 -2.17 -1.73 -10.21
C HIS A 47 -2.32 -1.49 -8.71
N THR A 48 -2.31 -2.57 -7.93
CA THR A 48 -2.43 -2.50 -6.47
C THR A 48 -1.08 -2.83 -5.86
N VAL A 49 -0.51 -1.88 -5.13
CA VAL A 49 0.74 -2.05 -4.37
C VAL A 49 0.42 -1.98 -2.90
N MET A 50 0.94 -2.90 -2.10
CA MET A 50 0.66 -2.99 -0.67
C MET A 50 1.92 -3.23 0.15
N ALA A 51 1.89 -2.77 1.41
CA ALA A 51 2.88 -3.18 2.39
C ALA A 51 2.76 -4.71 2.63
N THR A 52 3.88 -5.43 2.61
CA THR A 52 3.91 -6.91 2.61
C THR A 52 3.11 -7.56 3.75
N LYS A 53 3.06 -6.90 4.91
CA LYS A 53 2.40 -7.43 6.12
C LYS A 53 0.98 -6.90 6.32
N MET A 54 0.45 -6.13 5.35
CA MET A 54 -0.87 -5.54 5.49
C MET A 54 -1.96 -6.62 5.44
N PRO A 55 -2.85 -6.71 6.46
CA PRO A 55 -3.85 -7.78 6.57
C PRO A 55 -5.08 -7.49 5.71
N PHE A 56 -4.90 -7.40 4.39
CA PHE A 56 -5.98 -7.06 3.45
C PHE A 56 -6.49 -8.27 2.63
N VAL A 57 -5.61 -9.21 2.26
CA VAL A 57 -5.95 -10.32 1.34
C VAL A 57 -6.16 -11.68 2.04
N GLY A 58 -6.26 -11.70 3.38
CA GLY A 58 -6.57 -12.91 4.16
C GLY A 58 -8.06 -13.10 4.41
N ARG A 59 -8.47 -14.32 4.80
CA ARG A 59 -9.76 -14.50 5.50
C ARG A 59 -9.52 -14.09 6.94
N GLY A 60 -10.28 -13.08 7.41
CA GLY A 60 -10.15 -12.49 8.74
C GLY A 60 -10.11 -13.52 9.86
#